data_AF-A0A3D2RQP9-F1
#
_entry.id   AF-A0A3D2RQP9-F1
#
_cell.length_a   1.000
_cell.length_b   1.000
_cell.length_c   1.000
_cell.angle_alpha   90.00
_cell.angle_beta   90.00
_cell.angle_gamma   90.00
#
_symmetry.space_group_name_H-M   'P 1'
#
loop_
_entity.id
_entity.type
_entity.pdbx_description
1 polymer ?
#
loop_
_entity_poly.entity_id
_entity_poly.type
_entity_poly.pdbx_seq_one_letter_code
_entity_poly.pdbx_strand_id
1 'polypeptide(L)'
;PRHFAFHPSGQWGYVLNEINSTITSCLWKDGRLVPFETTTTLPSDFDGRNSTADIHISPDGRFLYASNRGHDSLAAFHVDLTMGGLVLIGFFPAQGRVPRGFVIDPSGKWLLC
;
A
#
# COMPACT_ATOMS: atom_id res chain seq x y z
N PRO A 1 -8.27 -1.32 -9.67
CA PRO A 1 -7.96 -2.43 -8.74
C PRO A 1 -7.01 -3.47 -9.36
N ARG A 2 -5.95 -3.83 -8.63
CA ARG A 2 -4.96 -4.85 -9.02
C ARG A 2 -4.76 -5.89 -7.92
N HIS A 3 -4.13 -5.50 -6.81
CA HIS A 3 -3.92 -6.32 -5.62
C HIS A 3 -4.67 -5.74 -4.43
N PHE A 4 -4.78 -6.49 -3.34
CA PHE A 4 -5.33 -6.03 -2.07
C PHE A 4 -4.61 -6.71 -0.90
N ALA A 5 -4.69 -6.08 0.28
CA ALA A 5 -4.22 -6.65 1.54
C ALA A 5 -5.28 -6.45 2.63
N PHE A 6 -5.43 -7.43 3.52
CA PHE A 6 -6.26 -7.30 4.72
C PHE A 6 -5.40 -6.92 5.92
N HIS A 7 -5.92 -6.02 6.78
CA HIS A 7 -5.31 -5.78 8.08
C HIS A 7 -5.43 -7.05 8.95
N PRO A 8 -4.41 -7.42 9.77
CA PRO A 8 -4.44 -8.60 10.63
C PRO A 8 -5.67 -8.70 11.55
N SER A 9 -6.26 -7.57 11.94
CA SER A 9 -7.49 -7.55 12.74
C SER A 9 -8.75 -8.06 11.99
N GLY A 10 -8.69 -8.15 10.66
CA GLY A 10 -9.83 -8.49 9.81
C GLY A 10 -10.88 -7.38 9.61
N GLN A 11 -10.73 -6.23 10.26
CA GLN A 11 -11.68 -5.11 10.16
C GLN A 11 -11.53 -4.26 8.89
N TRP A 12 -10.33 -4.19 8.32
CA TRP A 12 -10.05 -3.34 7.15
C TRP A 12 -9.36 -4.10 6.03
N GLY A 13 -9.62 -3.66 4.81
CA GLY A 13 -8.90 -4.08 3.61
C GLY A 13 -8.43 -2.87 2.80
N TYR A 14 -7.35 -3.05 2.06
CA TYR A 14 -6.70 -2.01 1.27
C TYR A 14 -6.61 -2.46 -0.18
N VAL A 15 -7.22 -1.72 -1.09
CA VAL A 15 -7.27 -2.05 -2.52
C VAL A 15 -6.31 -1.17 -3.29
N LEU A 16 -5.30 -1.77 -3.92
CA LEU A 16 -4.33 -1.07 -4.74
C LEU A 16 -4.88 -0.84 -6.15
N ASN A 17 -4.85 0.40 -6.62
CA ASN A 17 -5.35 0.80 -7.93
C ASN A 17 -4.19 1.11 -8.88
N GLU A 18 -3.89 0.14 -9.76
CA GLU A 18 -2.76 0.20 -10.70
C GLU A 18 -2.70 1.46 -11.54
N ILE A 19 -3.82 1.80 -12.19
CA ILE A 19 -3.85 2.88 -13.20
C ILE A 19 -3.79 4.26 -12.53
N ASN A 20 -4.46 4.42 -11.38
CA ASN A 20 -4.58 5.72 -10.72
C ASN A 20 -3.45 6.00 -9.73
N SER A 21 -2.59 5.01 -9.44
CA SER A 21 -1.54 5.10 -8.42
C SER A 21 -2.10 5.50 -7.05
N THR A 22 -3.17 4.82 -6.63
CA THR A 22 -3.82 5.05 -5.33
C THR A 22 -4.08 3.76 -4.58
N ILE A 23 -4.34 3.89 -3.28
CA ILE A 23 -4.86 2.83 -2.42
C ILE A 23 -6.22 3.29 -1.89
N THR A 24 -7.23 2.43 -1.98
CA THR A 24 -8.54 2.66 -1.38
C THR A 24 -8.64 1.85 -0.09
N SER A 25 -8.85 2.53 1.04
CA SER A 25 -9.09 1.91 2.34
C SER A 25 -10.57 1.56 2.47
N CYS A 26 -10.85 0.35 2.93
CA CYS A 26 -12.18 -0.22 3.01
C CYS A 26 -12.44 -0.84 4.38
N LEU A 27 -13.66 -0.67 4.90
CA LEU A 27 -14.16 -1.47 6.02
C LEU A 27 -14.58 -2.85 5.50
N TRP A 28 -14.20 -3.90 6.20
CA TRP A 28 -14.74 -5.25 5.96
C TRP A 28 -15.99 -5.46 6.80
N LYS A 29 -17.14 -5.57 6.13
CA LYS A 29 -18.44 -5.74 6.78
C LYS A 29 -19.32 -6.66 5.97
N ASP A 30 -19.90 -7.67 6.63
CA ASP A 30 -20.88 -8.60 6.04
C ASP A 30 -20.38 -9.26 4.72
N GLY A 31 -19.10 -9.65 4.69
CA GLY A 31 -18.49 -10.29 3.53
C GLY A 31 -18.15 -9.32 2.38
N ARG A 32 -18.15 -8.00 2.63
CA ARG A 32 -17.97 -6.96 1.62
C ARG A 32 -16.95 -5.92 2.06
N LEU A 33 -16.19 -5.40 1.11
CA LEU A 33 -15.35 -4.21 1.30
C LEU A 33 -16.19 -2.96 1.03
N VAL A 34 -16.30 -2.09 2.02
CA VAL A 34 -16.98 -0.79 1.93
C VAL A 34 -15.92 0.31 1.93
N PRO A 35 -15.66 0.98 0.80
CA PRO A 35 -14.61 1.99 0.69
C PRO A 35 -14.97 3.25 1.49
N PHE A 36 -13.97 3.87 2.12
CA PHE A 36 -14.16 5.11 2.88
C PHE A 36 -13.06 6.18 2.67
N GLU A 37 -11.88 5.79 2.18
CA GLU A 37 -10.77 6.71 1.93
C GLU A 37 -10.00 6.28 0.69
N THR A 38 -9.39 7.22 -0.04
CA THR A 38 -8.44 6.91 -1.12
C THR A 38 -7.24 7.84 -1.04
N THR A 39 -6.04 7.25 -1.04
CA THR A 39 -4.77 7.94 -0.81
C THR A 39 -3.81 7.66 -1.97
N THR A 40 -3.08 8.69 -2.41
CA THR A 40 -2.08 8.57 -3.47
C THR A 40 -0.85 7.78 -3.02
N THR A 41 -0.24 7.03 -3.93
CA THR A 41 1.07 6.37 -3.73
C THR A 41 2.21 7.14 -4.38
N LEU A 42 1.98 8.36 -4.85
CA LEU A 42 2.97 9.19 -5.52
C LEU A 42 3.15 10.54 -4.82
N PRO A 43 4.36 11.13 -4.89
CA PRO A 43 4.56 12.54 -4.61
C PRO A 43 3.64 13.42 -5.46
N SER A 44 3.21 14.55 -4.91
CA SER A 44 2.32 15.49 -5.61
C SER A 44 2.96 16.16 -6.83
N ASP A 45 4.28 16.21 -6.88
CA ASP A 45 5.10 16.81 -7.93
C ASP A 45 5.59 15.78 -8.97
N PHE A 46 5.24 14.51 -8.84
CA PHE A 46 5.60 13.50 -9.85
C PHE A 46 4.68 13.59 -11.08
N ASP A 47 5.26 13.85 -12.24
CA ASP A 47 4.57 14.04 -13.53
C ASP A 47 4.83 12.92 -14.55
N GLY A 48 5.62 11.91 -14.16
CA GLY A 48 5.95 10.76 -14.99
C GLY A 48 4.82 9.75 -15.13
N ARG A 49 5.03 8.76 -16.01
CA ARG A 49 4.14 7.59 -16.09
C ARG A 49 4.40 6.68 -14.89
N ASN A 50 3.33 6.23 -14.23
CA ASN A 50 3.43 5.28 -13.15
C ASN A 50 2.31 4.24 -13.20
N SER A 51 2.61 3.06 -12.67
CA SER A 51 1.60 2.04 -12.37
C SER A 51 1.98 1.32 -11.09
N THR A 52 1.08 1.21 -10.13
CA THR A 52 1.36 0.44 -8.92
C THR A 52 1.37 -1.07 -9.22
N ALA A 53 2.04 -1.88 -8.39
CA ALA A 53 2.05 -3.32 -8.57
C ALA A 53 1.66 -4.07 -7.31
N ASP A 54 2.47 -4.07 -6.27
CA ASP A 54 2.25 -4.93 -5.12
C ASP A 54 1.91 -4.14 -3.86
N ILE A 55 1.23 -4.78 -2.92
CA ILE A 55 0.80 -4.19 -1.65
C ILE A 55 0.93 -5.22 -0.53
N HIS A 56 1.59 -4.84 0.55
CA HIS A 56 1.75 -5.70 1.72
C HIS A 56 1.57 -4.88 3.00
N ILE A 57 1.00 -5.52 4.00
CA ILE A 57 0.92 -4.98 5.36
C ILE A 57 1.93 -5.71 6.25
N SER A 58 2.55 -4.98 7.17
CA SER A 58 3.44 -5.58 8.15
C SER A 58 2.67 -6.58 9.04
N PRO A 59 3.34 -7.62 9.59
CA PRO A 59 2.68 -8.61 10.44
C PRO A 59 1.99 -8.01 11.68
N ASP A 60 2.50 -6.89 12.19
CA ASP A 60 1.92 -6.15 13.32
C ASP A 60 0.76 -5.21 12.93
N GLY A 61 0.44 -5.10 11.64
CA GLY A 61 -0.62 -4.25 11.09
C GLY A 61 -0.33 -2.75 11.07
N ARG A 62 0.82 -2.30 11.59
CA ARG A 62 1.11 -0.87 11.79
C ARG A 62 1.54 -0.14 10.53
N PHE A 63 2.06 -0.87 9.55
CA PHE A 63 2.64 -0.31 8.33
C PHE A 63 2.09 -0.99 7.10
N LEU A 64 1.83 -0.20 6.07
CA LEU A 64 1.43 -0.70 4.76
C LEU A 64 2.37 -0.13 3.70
N TYR A 65 2.76 -0.98 2.75
CA TYR A 65 3.68 -0.62 1.68
C TYR A 65 3.02 -0.92 0.34
N ALA A 66 3.30 -0.08 -0.66
CA ALA A 66 2.89 -0.31 -2.04
C ALA A 66 4.01 0.04 -3.02
N SER A 67 4.19 -0.78 -4.05
CA SER A 67 5.23 -0.55 -5.05
C SER A 67 4.73 0.28 -6.23
N ASN A 68 5.58 1.18 -6.72
CA ASN A 68 5.33 2.07 -7.85
C ASN A 68 6.33 1.76 -8.98
N ARG A 69 5.83 1.36 -10.16
CA ARG A 69 6.63 1.15 -11.36
C ARG A 69 6.61 2.42 -12.21
N GLY A 70 7.76 3.06 -12.38
CA GLY A 70 7.87 4.39 -12.99
C GLY A 70 8.49 5.38 -12.01
N HIS A 71 7.87 5.58 -10.84
CA HIS A 71 8.54 6.29 -9.73
C HIS A 71 9.61 5.43 -9.03
N ASP A 72 9.64 4.12 -9.30
CA ASP A 72 10.67 3.16 -8.87
C ASP A 72 10.92 3.19 -7.35
N SER A 73 9.82 3.15 -6.61
CA SER A 73 9.80 3.34 -5.15
C SER A 73 8.78 2.42 -4.47
N LEU A 74 8.92 2.31 -3.16
CA LEU A 74 7.89 1.84 -2.25
C LEU A 74 7.30 3.05 -1.52
N ALA A 75 6.00 3.27 -1.67
CA ALA A 75 5.25 4.17 -0.81
C ALA A 75 4.97 3.47 0.52
N ALA A 76 5.30 4.09 1.64
CA ALA A 76 5.08 3.56 2.98
C ALA A 76 4.07 4.40 3.74
N PHE A 77 3.18 3.75 4.47
CA PHE A 77 2.10 4.36 5.22
C PHE A 77 2.04 3.80 6.63
N HIS A 78 1.71 4.65 7.60
CA HIS A 78 1.14 4.22 8.87
C HIS A 78 -0.33 3.89 8.69
N VAL A 79 -0.77 2.80 9.32
CA VAL A 79 -2.19 2.49 9.45
C VAL A 79 -2.72 3.17 10.71
N ASP A 80 -3.77 3.98 10.57
CA ASP A 80 -4.54 4.46 11.72
C ASP A 80 -5.28 3.26 12.33
N LEU A 81 -4.84 2.79 13.50
CA LEU A 81 -5.42 1.62 14.16
C LEU A 81 -6.79 1.87 14.81
N THR A 82 -7.33 3.09 14.71
CA THR A 82 -8.69 3.42 15.17
C THR A 82 -9.67 3.44 14.00
N MET A 83 -9.28 4.06 12.89
CA MET A 83 -10.18 4.28 11.74
C MET A 83 -9.86 3.39 10.53
N GLY A 84 -8.65 2.82 10.46
CA GLY A 84 -8.16 2.03 9.35
C GLY A 84 -7.62 2.84 8.17
N GLY A 85 -7.58 4.17 8.27
CA GLY A 85 -7.04 5.07 7.24
C GLY A 85 -5.52 4.96 7.09
N LEU A 86 -4.97 5.57 6.04
CA LEU A 86 -3.54 5.53 5.72
C LEU A 86 -2.91 6.92 5.84
N VAL A 87 -1.89 7.02 6.68
CA VAL A 87 -1.08 8.23 6.84
C VAL A 87 0.27 8.02 6.15
N LEU A 88 0.56 8.82 5.11
CA LEU A 88 1.80 8.71 4.35
C LEU A 88 3.02 8.97 5.26
N ILE A 89 3.99 8.04 5.24
CA ILE A 89 5.31 8.21 5.86
C ILE A 89 6.27 8.81 4.83
N GLY A 90 6.25 8.27 3.61
CA GLY A 90 7.11 8.73 2.53
C GLY A 90 7.29 7.71 1.42
N PHE A 91 8.24 8.00 0.53
CA PHE A 91 8.57 7.19 -0.62
C PHE A 91 10.04 6.78 -0.54
N PHE A 92 10.30 5.47 -0.61
CA PHE A 92 11.62 4.90 -0.43
C PHE A 92 12.08 4.29 -1.76
N PRO A 93 13.27 4.63 -2.28
CA PRO A 93 13.76 4.05 -3.53
C PRO A 93 13.84 2.53 -3.43
N ALA A 94 13.33 1.83 -4.45
CA ALA A 94 13.37 0.37 -4.51
C ALA A 94 14.77 -0.19 -4.84
N GLN A 95 15.77 0.69 -5.03
CA GLN A 95 17.15 0.34 -5.44
C GLN A 95 17.23 -0.44 -6.76
N GLY A 96 16.20 -0.31 -7.60
CA GLY A 96 16.05 -0.94 -8.89
C GLY A 96 14.94 -0.25 -9.68
N ARG A 97 14.63 -0.77 -10.87
CA ARG A 97 13.57 -0.23 -11.72
C ARG A 97 12.38 -1.18 -11.78
N VAL A 98 11.18 -0.61 -11.88
CA VAL A 98 9.93 -1.36 -12.08
C VAL A 98 9.72 -2.43 -10.97
N PRO A 99 9.68 -2.05 -9.68
CA PRO A 99 9.48 -2.99 -8.57
C PRO A 99 8.10 -3.66 -8.65
N ARG A 100 8.05 -4.85 -9.24
CA ARG A 100 6.79 -5.56 -9.55
C ARG A 100 6.23 -6.35 -8.38
N GLY A 101 7.10 -6.80 -7.47
CA GLY A 101 6.73 -7.56 -6.28
C GLY A 101 7.77 -7.32 -5.19
N PHE A 102 7.35 -7.49 -3.96
CA PHE A 102 8.22 -7.46 -2.79
C PHE A 102 7.59 -8.31 -1.68
N VAL A 103 8.32 -8.58 -0.62
CA VAL A 103 7.80 -9.33 0.53
C VAL A 103 8.36 -8.75 1.83
N ILE A 104 7.54 -8.77 2.88
CA ILE A 104 7.95 -8.48 4.24
C ILE A 104 8.23 -9.83 4.93
N ASP A 105 9.40 -9.97 5.55
CA ASP A 105 9.73 -11.20 6.24
C ASP A 105 8.77 -11.43 7.44
N PRO A 106 8.56 -12.68 7.88
CA PRO A 106 7.63 -12.97 8.97
C PRO A 106 7.93 -12.26 10.30
N SER A 107 9.18 -11.88 10.56
CA SER A 107 9.53 -11.08 11.75
C SER A 107 9.16 -9.61 11.62
N GLY A 108 8.84 -9.13 10.41
CA GLY A 108 8.55 -7.74 10.10
C GLY A 108 9.79 -6.83 10.09
N LYS A 109 10.99 -7.38 10.20
CA LYS A 109 12.24 -6.63 10.31
C LYS A 109 12.83 -6.26 8.95
N TRP A 110 12.53 -7.05 7.92
CA TRP A 110 13.10 -6.93 6.59
C TRP A 110 12.02 -6.88 5.53
N LEU A 111 12.30 -6.07 4.51
CA LEU A 111 11.55 -6.04 3.26
C LEU A 111 12.52 -6.37 2.13
N LEU A 112 12.12 -7.30 1.26
CA LEU A 112 12.91 -7.73 0.10
C LEU A 112 12.15 -7.36 -1.18
N CYS A 113 12.81 -6.63 -2.08
CA CYS A 113 12.26 -6.13 -3.34
C CYS A 113 13.03 -6.71 -4.53
#